data_AF-A0A851JMR4-F1
#
_entry.id   AF-A0A851JMR4-F1
#
_cell.length_a   1.000
_cell.length_b   1.000
_cell.length_c   1.000
_cell.angle_alpha   90.00
_cell.angle_beta   90.00
_cell.angle_gamma   90.00
#
_symmetry.space_group_name_H-M   'P 1'
#
loop_
_entity.id
_entity.type
_entity.pdbx_description
1 polymer ?
#
loop_
_entity_poly.entity_id
_entity_poly.type
_entity_poly.pdbx_seq_one_letter_code
_entity_poly.pdbx_strand_id
1 'polypeptide(L)' 'LGPAPSAVASGCDWLELDVRRTRDGVVVVCHDRALARQSGRHLDVTQLDYQV' A
#
# COMPACT_ATOMS: atom_id res chain seq x y z
N LEU A 1 24.50 3.85 -6.48
CA LEU A 1 23.75 2.59 -6.31
C LEU A 1 22.47 2.73 -7.11
N GLY A 2 22.28 1.93 -8.16
CA GLY A 2 21.05 1.96 -8.96
C GLY A 2 19.88 1.36 -8.17
N PRO A 3 18.64 1.45 -8.70
CA PRO A 3 17.50 0.77 -8.08
C PRO A 3 17.77 -0.73 -8.06
N ALA A 4 17.48 -1.38 -6.93
CA ALA A 4 17.46 -2.83 -6.87
C ALA A 4 16.39 -3.37 -7.84
N PRO A 5 16.60 -4.53 -8.46
CA PRO A 5 15.56 -5.19 -9.23
C PRO A 5 14.31 -5.41 -8.35
N SER A 6 13.12 -5.36 -8.97
CA SER A 6 11.90 -5.71 -8.25
C SER A 6 11.96 -7.17 -7.79
N ALA A 7 11.16 -7.53 -6.79
CA ALA A 7 11.06 -8.92 -6.33
C ALA A 7 10.67 -9.87 -7.48
N VAL A 8 9.78 -9.42 -8.37
CA VAL A 8 9.41 -10.17 -9.60
C VAL A 8 10.61 -10.37 -10.52
N ALA A 9 11.35 -9.29 -10.84
CA ALA A 9 12.53 -9.38 -11.70
C ALA A 9 13.68 -10.19 -11.05
N SER A 10 13.67 -10.30 -9.73
CA SER A 10 14.62 -11.09 -8.95
C SER A 10 14.24 -12.57 -8.86
N GLY A 11 13.09 -12.97 -9.39
CA GLY A 11 12.62 -14.37 -9.40
C GLY A 11 12.06 -14.84 -8.05
N CYS A 12 11.56 -13.94 -7.20
CA CYS A 12 10.92 -14.33 -5.95
C CYS A 12 9.63 -15.11 -6.21
N ASP A 13 9.45 -16.26 -5.55
CA ASP A 13 8.25 -17.10 -5.68
C ASP A 13 7.01 -16.50 -5.00
N TRP A 14 7.21 -15.72 -3.94
CA TRP A 14 6.15 -15.15 -3.12
C TRP A 14 6.32 -13.66 -2.91
N LEU A 15 5.19 -12.95 -2.93
CA LEU A 15 5.08 -11.56 -2.50
C LEU A 15 4.12 -11.50 -1.31
N GLU A 16 4.58 -10.89 -0.22
CA GLU A 16 3.75 -10.56 0.92
C GLU A 16 3.32 -9.10 0.81
N LEU A 17 2.07 -8.82 1.18
CA LEU A 17 1.46 -7.50 1.09
C LEU A 17 0.53 -7.29 2.28
N ASP A 18 0.67 -6.15 2.94
CA ASP A 18 -0.31 -5.68 3.90
C ASP A 18 -1.50 -5.01 3.21
N VAL A 19 -2.70 -5.33 3.70
CA VAL A 19 -3.94 -4.73 3.21
C VAL A 19 -4.70 -4.00 4.30
N ARG A 20 -5.42 -2.96 3.87
CA ARG A 20 -6.41 -2.25 4.70
C ARG A 20 -7.70 -2.07 3.92
N ARG A 21 -8.78 -1.86 4.66
CA ARG A 21 -10.12 -1.63 4.09
C ARG A 21 -10.49 -0.17 4.24
N THR A 22 -10.93 0.45 3.14
CA THR A 22 -11.50 1.79 3.12
C THR A 22 -12.89 1.82 3.75
N ARG A 23 -13.44 3.02 3.97
CA ARG A 23 -14.77 3.20 4.58
C ARG A 23 -15.89 2.59 3.74
N ASP A 24 -15.82 2.76 2.43
CA ASP A 24 -16.72 2.17 1.43
C ASP A 24 -16.42 0.69 1.14
N GLY A 25 -15.43 0.12 1.83
CA GLY A 25 -15.21 -1.31 1.91
C GLY A 25 -14.26 -1.89 0.87
N VAL A 26 -13.60 -1.06 0.08
CA VAL A 26 -12.56 -1.45 -0.89
C VAL A 26 -11.28 -1.87 -0.15
N VAL A 27 -10.67 -2.96 -0.59
CA VAL A 27 -9.39 -3.44 -0.07
C VAL A 27 -8.25 -2.81 -0.85
N VAL A 28 -7.31 -2.16 -0.15
CA VAL A 28 -6.15 -1.49 -0.73
C VAL A 28 -4.86 -2.02 -0.12
N VAL A 29 -3.77 -2.00 -0.89
CA VAL A 29 -2.42 -2.35 -0.40
C VAL A 29 -1.86 -1.15 0.38
N CYS A 30 -1.78 -1.27 1.69
CA CYS A 30 -1.25 -0.22 2.56
C CYS A 30 -0.91 -0.79 3.94
N HIS A 31 0.38 -0.82 4.29
CA HIS A 31 0.83 -1.26 5.62
C HIS A 31 0.40 -0.29 6.73
N ASP A 32 0.70 1.00 6.59
CA ASP A 32 0.45 1.98 7.65
C ASP A 32 -1.04 2.32 7.76
N ARG A 33 -1.50 2.67 8.97
CA ARG A 33 -2.88 3.17 9.15
C ARG A 33 -3.12 4.50 8.43
N ALA A 34 -2.12 5.38 8.43
CA ALA A 34 -2.19 6.70 7.82
C ALA A 34 -1.21 6.84 6.67
N LEU A 35 -1.60 7.60 5.64
CA LEU A 35 -0.79 7.79 4.42
C LEU A 35 0.45 8.68 4.59
N ALA A 36 0.76 9.15 5.80
CA ALA A 36 1.78 10.17 6.04
C ALA A 36 3.17 9.74 5.55
N ARG A 37 3.60 8.52 5.85
CA ARG A 37 4.93 8.01 5.44
C ARG A 37 5.04 7.82 3.93
N GLN A 38 3.93 7.53 3.25
CA GLN A 38 3.90 7.16 1.83
C GLN A 38 3.61 8.35 0.91
N SER A 39 2.82 9.33 1.38
CA SER A 39 2.33 10.44 0.55
C SER A 39 2.49 11.82 1.20
N GLY A 40 3.03 11.92 2.41
CA GLY A 40 3.11 13.17 3.18
C GLY A 40 1.76 13.69 3.71
N ARG A 41 0.66 12.94 3.54
CA ARG A 41 -0.68 13.35 3.99
C ARG A 41 -1.12 12.48 5.16
N HIS A 42 -1.43 13.10 6.30
CA HIS A 42 -1.89 12.37 7.48
C HIS A 42 -3.39 12.06 7.40
N LEU A 43 -3.74 11.04 6.61
CA LEU A 43 -5.11 10.56 6.39
C LEU A 43 -5.22 9.08 6.73
N ASP A 44 -6.20 8.70 7.55
CA ASP A 44 -6.49 7.32 7.93
C ASP A 44 -7.23 6.59 6.79
N VAL A 45 -6.67 5.49 6.30
CA VAL A 45 -7.24 4.70 5.18
C VAL A 45 -8.67 4.24 5.49
N THR A 46 -8.96 3.90 6.75
CA THR A 46 -10.28 3.42 7.16
C THR A 46 -11.36 4.51 7.17
N GLN A 47 -10.96 5.77 6.95
CA GLN A 47 -11.83 6.95 6.93
C GLN A 47 -11.92 7.58 5.53
N LEU A 48 -11.40 6.93 4.49
CA LEU A 48 -11.47 7.40 3.11
C LEU A 48 -12.40 6.50 2.29
N ASP A 49 -12.95 7.04 1.22
CA ASP A 49 -13.60 6.25 0.16
C ASP A 49 -12.62 6.08 -1.00
N TYR A 50 -12.67 4.95 -1.68
CA TYR A 50 -11.82 4.70 -2.85
C TYR A 50 -12.44 5.34 -4.09
N GLN A 51 -11.61 6.02 -4.88
CA GLN A 51 -12.01 6.62 -6.15
C GLN A 51 -11.21 5.99 -7.28
N VAL A 52 -11.92 5.54 -8.31
CA VAL A 52 -11.36 4.97 -9.56
C VAL A 52 -11.10 6.07 -10.57
#